data_AF-A0A7J4RZD1-F1
#
_entry.id   AF-A0A7J4RZD1-F1
#
_cell.length_a   1.000
_cell.length_b   1.000
_cell.length_c   1.000
_cell.angle_alpha   90.00
_cell.angle_beta   90.00
_cell.angle_gamma   90.00
#
_symmetry.space_group_name_H-M   'P 1'
#
loop_
_entity.id
_entity.type
_entity.pdbx_description
1 polymer ?
#
loop_
_entity_poly.entity_id
_entity_poly.type
_entity_poly.pdbx_seq_one_letter_code
_entity_poly.pdbx_strand_id
1 'polypeptide(L)'
;MSEKLVLATASPYSIAVFKTLGIDFESESSDVDERFATRSTDPKEIVLLLARLKAECVAKKRSLDLVVGFDSVGCFEGRILEKPPSSQEAFERLKALSGKSFDFYTGVHLIDSGAGNAVSKLAQTRIQMRVLQDEEINNVRNARGVSTHSCCLWQNE
;
A
#
# COMPACT_ATOMS: atom_id res chain seq x y z
N MET A 1 1.79 -6.66 -31.76
CA MET A 1 2.34 -6.96 -30.42
C MET A 1 1.20 -6.78 -29.42
N SER A 2 1.01 -7.66 -28.44
CA SER A 2 -0.04 -7.46 -27.44
C SER A 2 0.48 -6.54 -26.34
N GLU A 3 -0.34 -5.60 -25.91
CA GLU A 3 -0.09 -4.79 -24.71
C GLU A 3 0.06 -5.71 -23.50
N LYS A 4 1.11 -5.52 -22.70
CA LYS A 4 1.26 -6.23 -21.42
C LYS A 4 0.86 -5.33 -20.27
N LEU A 5 0.35 -5.94 -19.20
CA LEU A 5 0.15 -5.28 -17.92
C LEU A 5 1.44 -5.36 -17.09
N VAL A 6 1.93 -4.22 -16.61
CA VAL A 6 3.13 -4.11 -15.77
C VAL A 6 2.75 -3.47 -14.45
N LEU A 7 2.98 -4.16 -13.33
CA LEU A 7 2.81 -3.64 -11.98
C LEU A 7 4.11 -2.99 -11.49
N ALA A 8 4.07 -1.69 -11.23
CA ALA A 8 5.20 -0.88 -10.78
C ALA A 8 5.46 -1.05 -9.27
N THR A 9 5.83 -2.26 -8.86
CA THR A 9 6.23 -2.57 -7.48
C THR A 9 7.21 -3.74 -7.41
N ALA A 10 8.13 -3.69 -6.45
CA ALA A 10 8.94 -4.83 -6.03
C ALA A 10 8.40 -5.54 -4.78
N SER A 11 7.28 -5.05 -4.21
CA SER A 11 6.70 -5.61 -2.99
C SER A 11 6.13 -7.00 -3.26
N PRO A 12 6.67 -8.08 -2.64
CA PRO A 12 6.13 -9.42 -2.82
C PRO A 12 4.68 -9.52 -2.36
N TYR A 13 4.29 -8.72 -1.37
CA TYR A 13 2.91 -8.63 -0.87
C TYR A 13 1.97 -8.02 -1.91
N SER A 14 2.33 -6.89 -2.50
CA SER A 14 1.50 -6.24 -3.52
C SER A 14 1.33 -7.13 -4.75
N ILE A 15 2.40 -7.84 -5.13
CA ILE A 15 2.37 -8.84 -6.20
C ILE A 15 1.41 -9.99 -5.84
N ALA A 16 1.46 -10.52 -4.61
CA ALA A 16 0.55 -11.57 -4.18
C ALA A 16 -0.92 -11.12 -4.23
N VAL A 17 -1.23 -9.90 -3.78
CA VAL A 17 -2.58 -9.32 -3.88
C VAL A 17 -3.03 -9.22 -5.34
N PHE A 18 -2.19 -8.68 -6.23
CA PHE A 18 -2.55 -8.55 -7.65
C PHE A 18 -2.77 -9.90 -8.34
N LYS A 19 -2.04 -10.96 -7.95
CA LYS A 19 -2.26 -12.32 -8.47
C LYS A 19 -3.67 -12.84 -8.19
N THR A 20 -4.31 -12.40 -7.10
CA THR A 20 -5.70 -12.80 -6.79
C THR A 20 -6.72 -12.29 -7.81
N LEU A 21 -6.36 -11.29 -8.64
CA LEU A 21 -7.21 -10.77 -9.70
C LEU A 21 -7.32 -11.73 -10.90
N GLY A 22 -6.44 -12.74 -11.00
CA GLY A 22 -6.43 -13.68 -12.13
C GLY A 22 -6.04 -13.07 -13.47
N ILE A 23 -5.32 -11.94 -13.44
CA ILE A 23 -4.83 -11.23 -14.63
C ILE A 23 -3.33 -11.49 -14.78
N ASP A 24 -2.87 -11.77 -16.00
CA ASP A 24 -1.44 -11.89 -16.29
C ASP A 24 -0.75 -10.52 -16.25
N PHE A 25 0.36 -10.42 -15.51
CA PHE A 25 1.16 -9.21 -15.42
C PHE A 25 2.65 -9.51 -15.19
N GLU A 26 3.50 -8.57 -15.57
CA GLU A 26 4.89 -8.49 -15.13
C GLU A 26 5.01 -7.51 -13.95
N SER A 27 5.95 -7.72 -13.03
CA SER A 27 6.24 -6.74 -11.98
C SER A 27 7.61 -6.11 -12.19
N GLU A 28 7.71 -4.79 -12.04
CA GLU A 28 8.96 -4.05 -12.12
C GLU A 28 9.10 -3.07 -10.95
N SER A 29 10.29 -3.01 -10.36
CA SER A 29 10.59 -2.07 -9.27
C SER A 29 10.53 -0.62 -9.77
N SER A 30 9.83 0.23 -9.02
CA SER A 30 9.91 1.68 -9.14
C SER A 30 10.90 2.22 -8.11
N ASP A 31 11.99 2.85 -8.53
CA ASP A 31 12.98 3.45 -7.62
C ASP A 31 12.56 4.88 -7.22
N VAL A 32 11.33 5.00 -6.67
CA VAL A 32 10.75 6.27 -6.23
C VAL A 32 11.06 6.50 -4.76
N ASP A 33 11.65 7.66 -4.46
CA ASP A 33 11.90 8.08 -3.08
C ASP A 33 10.62 8.57 -2.39
N GLU A 34 9.91 7.71 -1.69
CA GLU A 34 8.60 8.02 -1.10
C GLU A 34 8.60 9.19 -0.08
N ARG A 35 9.78 9.64 0.39
CA ARG A 35 9.91 10.71 1.40
C ARG A 35 9.34 12.06 0.98
N PHE A 36 9.18 12.35 -0.31
CA PHE A 36 8.56 13.63 -0.71
C PHE A 36 7.03 13.62 -0.53
N ALA A 37 6.39 12.44 -0.51
CA ALA A 37 4.94 12.33 -0.39
C ALA A 37 4.45 12.65 1.03
N THR A 38 5.34 12.57 2.02
CA THR A 38 5.05 12.93 3.43
C THR A 38 4.85 14.43 3.67
N ARG A 39 4.99 15.27 2.63
CA ARG A 39 4.69 16.71 2.71
C ARG A 39 3.19 17.00 2.81
N SER A 40 2.34 16.11 2.32
CA SER A 40 0.89 16.22 2.54
C SER A 40 0.49 15.43 3.78
N THR A 41 -0.51 15.93 4.49
CA THR A 41 -1.18 15.21 5.59
C THR A 41 -2.49 14.56 5.14
N ASP A 42 -2.95 14.82 3.92
CA ASP A 42 -4.15 14.17 3.38
C ASP A 42 -3.79 12.78 2.83
N PRO A 43 -4.28 11.68 3.43
CA PRO A 43 -3.99 10.33 2.95
C PRO A 43 -4.36 10.11 1.48
N LYS A 44 -5.39 10.80 0.97
CA LYS A 44 -5.86 10.65 -0.41
C LYS A 44 -4.84 11.19 -1.39
N GLU A 45 -4.30 12.38 -1.10
CA GLU A 45 -3.27 13.00 -1.92
C GLU A 45 -1.99 12.16 -1.93
N ILE A 46 -1.59 11.66 -0.76
CA ILE A 46 -0.39 10.82 -0.60
C ILE A 46 -0.45 9.59 -1.51
N VAL A 47 -1.52 8.80 -1.41
CA VAL A 47 -1.60 7.53 -2.16
C VAL A 47 -1.75 7.75 -3.66
N LEU A 48 -2.48 8.79 -4.07
CA LEU A 48 -2.61 9.13 -5.49
C LEU A 48 -1.27 9.61 -6.08
N LEU A 49 -0.53 10.42 -5.33
CA LEU A 49 0.78 10.90 -5.74
C LEU A 49 1.79 9.75 -5.84
N LEU A 50 1.86 8.90 -4.83
CA LEU A 50 2.76 7.75 -4.81
C LEU A 50 2.44 6.76 -5.93
N ALA A 51 1.17 6.38 -6.08
CA ALA A 51 0.76 5.48 -7.17
C ALA A 51 1.15 6.05 -8.55
N ARG A 52 0.90 7.34 -8.77
CA ARG A 52 1.29 8.02 -10.00
C ARG A 52 2.79 7.96 -10.25
N LEU A 53 3.60 8.34 -9.27
CA LEU A 53 5.05 8.42 -9.45
C LEU A 53 5.69 7.04 -9.66
N LYS A 54 5.17 6.00 -9.01
CA LYS A 54 5.59 4.61 -9.24
C LYS A 54 5.31 4.18 -10.68
N ALA A 55 4.10 4.41 -11.16
CA ALA A 55 3.73 4.13 -12.54
C ALA A 55 4.58 4.91 -13.55
N GLU A 56 4.73 6.22 -13.38
CA GLU A 56 5.51 7.08 -14.27
C GLU A 56 6.99 6.70 -14.31
N CYS A 57 7.56 6.22 -13.19
CA CYS A 57 8.94 5.74 -13.11
C CYS A 57 9.17 4.53 -14.04
N VAL A 58 8.25 3.56 -14.01
CA VAL A 58 8.33 2.34 -14.83
C VAL A 58 7.93 2.62 -16.28
N ALA A 59 6.90 3.44 -16.51
CA ALA A 59 6.42 3.78 -17.85
C ALA A 59 7.50 4.40 -18.74
N LYS A 60 8.47 5.14 -18.17
CA LYS A 60 9.62 5.68 -18.93
C LYS A 60 10.53 4.61 -19.55
N LYS A 61 10.47 3.37 -19.06
CA LYS A 61 11.30 2.24 -19.50
C LYS A 61 10.53 1.27 -20.40
N ARG A 62 9.23 1.50 -20.60
CA ARG A 62 8.31 0.62 -21.33
C ARG A 62 7.75 1.35 -22.55
N SER A 63 7.43 0.60 -23.59
CA SER A 63 6.76 1.11 -24.78
C SER A 63 5.64 0.16 -25.17
N LEU A 64 4.44 0.70 -25.40
CA LEU A 64 3.23 -0.06 -25.75
C LEU A 64 2.74 -1.04 -24.66
N ASP A 65 3.06 -0.76 -23.39
CA ASP A 65 2.57 -1.49 -22.21
C ASP A 65 1.61 -0.64 -21.37
N LEU A 66 0.72 -1.31 -20.64
CA LEU A 66 -0.12 -0.75 -19.58
C LEU A 66 0.62 -0.83 -18.23
N VAL A 67 0.97 0.31 -17.64
CA VAL A 67 1.73 0.37 -16.38
C VAL A 67 0.82 0.79 -15.23
N VAL A 68 0.73 -0.04 -14.19
CA VAL A 68 -0.06 0.21 -12.99
C VAL A 68 0.86 0.52 -11.81
N GLY A 69 0.70 1.70 -11.23
CA GLY A 69 1.21 2.04 -9.92
C GLY A 69 0.12 1.94 -8.86
N PHE A 70 0.52 1.58 -7.65
CA PHE A 70 -0.37 1.34 -6.53
C PHE A 70 0.30 1.78 -5.23
N ASP A 71 -0.46 2.41 -4.33
CA ASP A 71 -0.02 2.68 -2.97
C ASP A 71 -1.18 2.63 -1.98
N SER A 72 -0.89 2.42 -0.69
CA SER A 72 -1.92 2.40 0.36
C SER A 72 -1.38 2.86 1.70
N VAL A 73 -2.18 3.69 2.38
CA VAL A 73 -1.87 4.18 3.73
C VAL A 73 -3.06 3.98 4.67
N GLY A 74 -2.77 3.60 5.90
CA GLY A 74 -3.75 3.59 6.99
C GLY A 74 -3.83 4.96 7.65
N CYS A 75 -5.02 5.35 8.10
CA CYS A 75 -5.29 6.58 8.82
C CYS A 75 -6.17 6.30 10.03
N PHE A 76 -5.76 6.79 11.19
CA PHE A 76 -6.46 6.64 12.45
C PHE A 76 -6.48 7.96 13.20
N GLU A 77 -7.67 8.40 13.62
CA GLU A 77 -7.88 9.69 14.31
C GLU A 77 -7.19 10.89 13.60
N GLY A 78 -7.26 10.90 12.26
CA GLY A 78 -6.70 11.96 11.42
C GLY A 78 -5.18 11.90 11.22
N ARG A 79 -4.52 10.82 11.65
CA ARG A 79 -3.07 10.62 11.51
C ARG A 79 -2.77 9.43 10.62
N ILE A 80 -1.78 9.60 9.74
CA ILE A 80 -1.23 8.49 8.97
C ILE A 80 -0.59 7.49 9.93
N LEU A 81 -0.95 6.23 9.77
CA LEU A 81 -0.27 5.12 10.42
C LEU A 81 1.02 4.88 9.62
N GLU A 82 2.17 5.08 10.25
CA GLU A 82 3.48 4.77 9.66
C GLU A 82 3.91 3.36 10.06
N LYS A 83 5.03 2.84 9.56
CA LYS A 83 5.55 1.56 10.07
C LYS A 83 6.03 1.74 11.52
N PRO A 84 5.68 0.85 12.47
CA PRO A 84 6.16 1.00 13.83
C PRO A 84 7.66 0.71 13.86
N PRO A 85 8.48 1.56 14.50
CA PRO A 85 9.93 1.41 14.57
C PRO A 85 10.37 0.34 15.57
N SER A 86 9.47 -0.10 16.48
CA SER A 86 9.78 -1.09 17.50
C SER A 86 8.63 -2.05 17.79
N SER A 87 8.99 -3.19 18.38
CA SER A 87 8.04 -4.19 18.88
C SER A 87 7.08 -3.62 19.93
N GLN A 88 7.57 -2.70 20.77
CA GLN A 88 6.75 -2.05 21.78
C GLN A 88 5.76 -1.08 21.15
N GLU A 89 6.20 -0.26 20.20
CA GLU A 89 5.29 0.65 19.49
C GLU A 89 4.26 -0.08 18.65
N ALA A 90 4.61 -1.26 18.13
CA ALA A 90 3.64 -2.13 17.48
C ALA A 90 2.53 -2.59 18.44
N PHE A 91 2.90 -2.98 19.68
CA PHE A 91 1.96 -3.34 20.73
C PHE A 91 1.05 -2.15 21.10
N GLU A 92 1.63 -0.99 21.40
CA GLU A 92 0.85 0.20 21.78
C GLU A 92 -0.11 0.63 20.67
N ARG A 93 0.30 0.50 19.41
CA ARG A 93 -0.58 0.81 18.27
C ARG A 93 -1.74 -0.18 18.17
N LEU A 94 -1.48 -1.48 18.26
CA LEU A 94 -2.56 -2.48 18.23
C LEU A 94 -3.53 -2.29 19.41
N LYS A 95 -3.00 -1.93 20.58
CA LYS A 95 -3.80 -1.60 21.75
C LYS A 95 -4.65 -0.34 21.53
N ALA A 96 -4.09 0.69 20.92
CA ALA A 96 -4.81 1.91 20.58
C ALA A 96 -5.92 1.69 19.52
N LEU A 97 -5.71 0.77 18.58
CA LEU A 97 -6.69 0.40 17.54
C LEU A 97 -7.75 -0.60 18.05
N SER A 98 -7.50 -1.30 19.15
CA SER A 98 -8.40 -2.29 19.74
C SER A 98 -9.82 -1.75 19.94
N GLY A 99 -10.82 -2.44 19.38
CA GLY A 99 -12.23 -2.05 19.45
C GLY A 99 -12.62 -0.81 18.65
N LYS A 100 -11.68 -0.17 17.93
CA LYS A 100 -11.93 1.06 17.17
C LYS A 100 -11.96 0.82 15.66
N SER A 101 -12.48 1.81 14.94
CA SER A 101 -12.41 1.87 13.48
C SER A 101 -11.24 2.72 13.01
N PHE A 102 -10.67 2.35 11.87
CA PHE A 102 -9.68 3.16 11.13
C PHE A 102 -9.88 2.99 9.63
N ASP A 103 -9.33 3.90 8.83
CA ASP A 103 -9.55 3.93 7.38
C ASP A 103 -8.24 3.62 6.63
N PHE A 104 -8.32 2.79 5.60
CA PHE A 104 -7.28 2.65 4.59
C PHE A 104 -7.66 3.45 3.35
N TYR A 105 -6.67 4.15 2.80
CA TYR A 105 -6.77 4.78 1.50
C TYR A 105 -5.84 4.07 0.54
N THR A 106 -6.33 3.82 -0.67
CA THR A 106 -5.61 3.12 -1.71
C THR A 106 -5.68 3.93 -2.99
N GLY A 107 -4.52 4.30 -3.52
CA GLY A 107 -4.38 4.99 -4.80
C GLY A 107 -3.93 4.01 -5.87
N VAL A 108 -4.54 4.10 -7.04
CA VAL A 108 -4.14 3.35 -8.23
C VAL A 108 -3.97 4.33 -9.39
N HIS A 109 -2.90 4.17 -10.15
CA HIS A 109 -2.64 4.95 -11.36
C HIS A 109 -2.31 4.00 -12.50
N LEU A 110 -3.04 4.09 -13.60
CA LEU A 110 -2.81 3.31 -14.82
C LEU A 110 -2.36 4.25 -15.92
N ILE A 111 -1.25 3.91 -16.58
CA ILE A 111 -0.68 4.63 -17.72
C ILE A 111 -0.65 3.68 -18.91
N ASP A 112 -1.20 4.12 -20.03
CA ASP A 112 -0.90 3.56 -21.34
C ASP A 112 0.39 4.20 -21.86
N SER A 113 1.50 3.46 -21.84
CA SER A 113 2.81 3.98 -22.26
C SER A 113 2.92 4.19 -23.77
N GLY A 114 2.01 3.60 -24.56
CA GLY A 114 1.94 3.78 -26.01
C GLY A 114 1.19 5.03 -26.43
N ALA A 115 0.02 5.27 -25.83
CA ALA A 115 -0.84 6.42 -26.16
C ALA A 115 -0.61 7.66 -25.27
N GLY A 116 0.04 7.48 -24.12
CA GLY A 116 0.26 8.54 -23.13
C GLY A 116 -0.99 8.89 -22.30
N ASN A 117 -2.07 8.13 -22.43
CA ASN A 117 -3.27 8.29 -21.61
C ASN A 117 -3.03 7.75 -20.20
N ALA A 118 -3.62 8.39 -19.20
CA ALA A 118 -3.53 7.93 -17.83
C ALA A 118 -4.83 8.16 -17.04
N VAL A 119 -5.09 7.29 -16.06
CA VAL A 119 -6.23 7.40 -15.16
C VAL A 119 -5.80 7.09 -13.72
N SER A 120 -6.28 7.89 -12.79
CA SER A 120 -6.14 7.64 -11.35
C SER A 120 -7.47 7.25 -10.72
N LYS A 121 -7.43 6.33 -9.77
CA LYS A 121 -8.58 5.98 -8.91
C LYS A 121 -8.13 5.92 -7.45
N LEU A 122 -9.06 6.30 -6.57
CA LEU A 122 -8.92 6.25 -5.13
C LEU A 122 -10.00 5.33 -4.57
N ALA A 123 -9.62 4.46 -3.64
CA ALA A 123 -10.54 3.68 -2.83
C ALA A 123 -10.30 3.98 -1.35
N GLN A 124 -11.38 4.03 -0.56
CA GLN A 124 -11.34 4.10 0.90
C GLN A 124 -12.00 2.85 1.47
N THR A 125 -11.33 2.19 2.41
CA THR A 125 -11.84 1.01 3.11
C THR A 125 -11.82 1.27 4.61
N ARG A 126 -12.98 1.16 5.28
CA ARG A 126 -13.06 1.25 6.74
C ARG A 126 -12.89 -0.12 7.38
N ILE A 127 -11.98 -0.21 8.33
CA ILE A 127 -11.72 -1.42 9.11
C ILE A 127 -12.25 -1.22 10.53
N GLN A 128 -13.11 -2.12 10.98
CA GLN A 128 -13.53 -2.19 12.37
C GLN A 128 -12.73 -3.28 13.09
N MET A 129 -11.96 -2.90 14.10
CA MET A 129 -11.25 -3.85 14.94
C MET A 129 -12.19 -4.43 15.98
N ARG A 130 -12.04 -5.74 16.22
CA ARG A 130 -12.54 -6.34 17.46
C ARG A 130 -11.74 -5.82 18.65
N VAL A 131 -12.29 -5.99 19.85
CA VAL A 131 -11.51 -5.80 21.07
C VAL A 131 -10.46 -6.91 21.15
N LEU A 132 -9.21 -6.53 21.35
CA LEU A 132 -8.06 -7.39 21.56
C LEU A 132 -7.64 -7.37 23.03
N GLN A 133 -7.34 -8.54 23.58
CA GLN A 133 -6.66 -8.69 24.87
C GLN A 133 -5.14 -8.57 24.69
N ASP A 134 -4.43 -8.16 25.74
CA ASP A 134 -2.96 -7.99 25.70
C ASP A 134 -2.24 -9.29 25.27
N GLU A 135 -2.74 -10.46 25.67
CA GLU A 135 -2.21 -11.76 25.24
C GLU A 135 -2.37 -11.98 23.72
N GLU A 136 -3.50 -11.59 23.15
CA GLU A 136 -3.75 -11.69 21.70
C GLU A 136 -2.83 -10.77 20.90
N ILE A 137 -2.60 -9.55 21.41
CA ILE A 137 -1.66 -8.60 20.80
C ILE A 137 -0.24 -9.18 20.84
N ASN A 138 0.17 -9.75 21.97
CA ASN A 138 1.48 -10.40 22.10
C ASN A 138 1.61 -11.62 21.17
N ASN A 139 0.55 -12.42 21.02
CA ASN A 139 0.54 -13.57 20.12
C ASN A 139 0.67 -13.15 18.66
N VAL A 140 -0.06 -12.12 18.22
CA VAL A 140 0.07 -11.56 16.85
C VAL A 140 1.49 -11.06 16.60
N ARG A 141 2.10 -10.42 17.60
CA ARG A 141 3.48 -9.92 17.54
C ARG A 141 4.52 -11.04 17.43
N ASN A 142 4.32 -12.13 18.17
CA ASN A 142 5.26 -13.26 18.23
C ASN A 142 5.12 -14.22 17.04
N ALA A 143 3.89 -14.45 16.57
CA ALA A 143 3.61 -15.39 15.48
C ALA A 143 4.01 -14.87 14.10
N ARG A 144 3.98 -13.54 13.89
CA ARG A 144 4.19 -12.93 12.57
C ARG A 144 5.54 -12.20 12.46
N GLY A 145 6.34 -12.24 13.53
CA GLY A 145 7.37 -11.24 13.78
C GLY A 145 6.73 -9.84 13.87
N VAL A 146 7.43 -8.88 14.44
CA VAL A 146 6.99 -7.49 14.29
C VAL A 146 7.11 -7.17 12.80
N SER A 147 6.00 -7.13 12.08
CA SER A 147 6.01 -6.60 10.71
C SER A 147 6.21 -5.08 10.81
N THR A 148 7.43 -4.65 11.11
CA THR A 148 7.94 -3.30 10.86
C THR A 148 7.84 -2.93 9.38
N HIS A 149 7.37 -3.85 8.53
CA HIS A 149 7.15 -3.68 7.10
C HIS A 149 5.72 -3.22 6.74
N SER A 150 4.75 -3.23 7.69
CA SER A 150 3.35 -2.85 7.46
C SER A 150 2.88 -1.81 8.47
N CYS A 151 2.19 -0.76 8.02
CA CYS A 151 1.81 0.34 8.89
C CYS A 151 0.66 -0.01 9.87
N CYS A 152 -0.15 -1.02 9.54
CA CYS A 152 -1.24 -1.51 10.40
C CYS A 152 -0.96 -2.92 10.97
N LEU A 153 0.26 -3.45 10.81
CA LEU A 153 0.73 -4.73 11.37
C LEU A 153 -0.08 -5.97 10.98
N TRP A 154 -1.00 -5.82 10.02
CA TRP A 154 -1.85 -6.89 9.53
C TRP A 154 -1.42 -7.26 8.11
N GLN A 155 -1.04 -8.53 7.95
CA GLN A 155 -0.82 -9.20 6.67
C GLN A 155 -1.50 -10.57 6.81
N ASN A 156 -2.39 -10.92 5.87
CA ASN A 156 -2.81 -12.30 5.69
C ASN A 156 -1.77 -12.97 4.79
N GLU A 157 -1.29 -14.14 5.21
CA GLU A 157 -0.71 -15.13 4.31
C GLU A 157 -1.82 -15.86 3.55
#